data_AF-A0A8J2WT15-F1
#
_entry.id   AF-A0A8J2WT15-F1
#
_cell.length_a   1.000
_cell.length_b   1.000
_cell.length_c   1.000
_cell.angle_alpha   90.00
_cell.angle_beta   90.00
_cell.angle_gamma   90.00
#
_symmetry.space_group_name_H-M   'P 1'
#
loop_
_entity.id
_entity.type
_entity.pdbx_description
1 polymer ?
#
loop_
_entity_poly.entity_id
_entity_poly.type
_entity_poly.pdbx_seq_one_letter_code
_entity_poly.pdbx_strand_id
1 'polypeptide(L)'
;MYKVLLVLASAAALKRPSHAALKVRGGELGLNADTAISVGTGLTALSGLYGFMDPAGNLEKYGLTKADASGVNMARWSSAWQCVLAAIFAADPEKAVGLSGYVAAANIVALEPVREVMGCPKASQYAWIAICTALGYKTLSGDVSPWALIAVYGMNGLQQHFMQDKTLEMYGCKKQSALGKSMMGVAGNSMLMSAVYLGALTQGKSQAEAFAYAWILGGGLALKWAFTEADGLNCPKSGVLGWAVVSAAVAYSCLKE
;
A
#
# COMPACT_ATOMS: atom_id res chain seq x y z
N MET A 1 10.54 -19.17 -0.62
CA MET A 1 10.53 -17.82 -1.22
C MET A 1 11.89 -17.12 -1.24
N TYR A 2 12.89 -17.59 -0.47
CA TYR A 2 14.28 -17.15 -0.64
C TYR A 2 14.74 -17.26 -2.10
N LYS A 3 14.34 -18.30 -2.84
CA LYS A 3 14.76 -18.51 -4.23
C LYS A 3 14.15 -17.53 -5.26
N VAL A 4 12.97 -16.96 -5.02
CA VAL A 4 12.36 -16.00 -5.99
C VAL A 4 12.84 -14.57 -5.72
N LEU A 5 13.07 -14.22 -4.45
CA LEU A 5 13.79 -13.00 -4.06
C LEU A 5 15.26 -13.07 -4.47
N LEU A 6 15.88 -14.26 -4.41
CA LEU A 6 17.20 -14.46 -4.96
C LEU A 6 17.20 -14.31 -6.48
N VAL A 7 16.25 -14.84 -7.26
CA VAL A 7 16.30 -14.72 -8.73
C VAL A 7 16.27 -13.27 -9.23
N LEU A 8 15.60 -12.33 -8.54
CA LEU A 8 15.66 -10.90 -8.87
C LEU A 8 16.90 -10.19 -8.32
N ALA A 9 17.47 -10.64 -7.20
CA ALA A 9 18.77 -10.17 -6.70
C ALA A 9 19.98 -10.83 -7.42
N SER A 10 19.74 -11.92 -8.16
CA SER A 10 20.76 -12.84 -8.69
C SER A 10 21.06 -12.58 -10.18
N ALA A 11 20.27 -11.75 -10.86
CA ALA A 11 20.68 -11.15 -12.13
C ALA A 11 21.82 -10.12 -11.95
N ALA A 12 22.02 -9.61 -10.72
CA ALA A 12 23.08 -8.65 -10.38
C ALA A 12 24.42 -9.30 -9.94
N ALA A 13 24.49 -10.63 -9.86
CA ALA A 13 25.62 -11.34 -9.23
C ALA A 13 26.57 -12.07 -10.20
N LEU A 14 26.53 -11.80 -11.52
CA LEU A 14 27.42 -12.46 -12.47
C LEU A 14 28.67 -11.61 -12.81
N LYS A 15 29.76 -11.99 -12.12
CA LYS A 15 31.20 -11.83 -12.40
C LYS A 15 31.79 -10.41 -12.37
N ARG A 16 32.67 -10.19 -11.38
CA ARG A 16 33.61 -9.05 -11.29
C ARG A 16 34.75 -9.20 -12.30
N PRO A 17 35.04 -8.14 -13.07
CA PRO A 17 36.42 -7.75 -13.35
C PRO A 17 36.69 -6.28 -12.94
N SER A 18 37.98 -5.98 -12.83
CA SER A 18 38.64 -4.79 -12.29
C SER A 18 38.00 -3.41 -12.56
N HIS A 19 38.05 -2.59 -11.52
CA HIS A 19 37.46 -1.25 -11.29
C HIS A 19 37.55 -0.20 -12.42
N ALA A 20 38.37 -0.38 -13.46
CA ALA A 20 38.51 0.59 -14.54
C ALA A 20 37.47 0.44 -15.68
N ALA A 21 36.91 -0.75 -15.89
CA ALA A 21 35.97 -1.01 -17.00
C ALA A 21 34.52 -0.58 -16.70
N LEU A 22 34.17 -0.35 -15.43
CA LEU A 22 32.81 0.00 -14.99
C LEU A 22 32.39 1.42 -15.36
N LYS A 23 33.33 2.38 -15.47
CA LYS A 23 32.97 3.76 -15.85
C LYS A 23 32.57 3.93 -17.32
N VAL A 24 32.94 2.98 -18.18
CA VAL A 24 32.74 3.12 -19.64
C VAL A 24 31.55 2.26 -20.14
N ARG A 25 30.87 1.53 -19.26
CA ARG A 25 29.65 0.74 -19.57
C ARG A 25 28.58 0.86 -18.48
N GLY A 26 28.20 2.09 -18.12
CA GLY A 26 27.02 2.35 -17.26
C GLY A 26 27.25 2.14 -15.76
N GLY A 27 28.38 2.57 -15.23
CA GLY A 27 28.77 2.42 -13.83
C GLY A 27 28.03 3.33 -12.85
N GLU A 28 26.73 3.13 -12.70
CA GLU A 28 26.01 3.12 -11.43
C GLU A 28 25.06 1.92 -11.58
N LEU A 29 24.82 1.10 -10.55
CA LEU A 29 23.56 0.33 -10.57
C LEU A 29 22.48 1.38 -10.85
N GLY A 30 21.79 1.30 -11.99
CA GLY A 30 20.87 2.33 -12.51
C GLY A 30 19.64 2.56 -11.62
N LEU A 31 19.84 2.64 -10.31
CA LEU A 31 18.90 2.98 -9.25
C LEU A 31 18.75 4.50 -9.23
N ASN A 32 18.22 5.01 -10.34
CA ASN A 32 17.69 6.35 -10.45
C ASN A 32 16.24 6.39 -9.90
N ALA A 33 15.66 7.58 -9.76
CA ALA A 33 14.32 7.74 -9.22
C ALA A 33 13.27 6.95 -10.02
N ASP A 34 13.38 6.93 -11.36
CA ASP A 34 12.48 6.18 -12.24
C ASP A 34 12.51 4.68 -11.98
N THR A 35 13.70 4.11 -11.79
CA THR A 35 13.86 2.69 -11.46
C THR A 35 13.33 2.40 -10.06
N ALA A 36 13.56 3.28 -9.09
CA ALA A 36 13.02 3.14 -7.74
C ALA A 36 11.49 3.20 -7.72
N ILE A 37 10.88 4.13 -8.47
CA ILE A 37 9.42 4.24 -8.63
C ILE A 37 8.86 2.96 -9.26
N SER A 38 9.47 2.50 -10.35
CA SER A 38 9.04 1.28 -11.06
C SER A 38 9.12 0.04 -10.16
N VAL A 39 10.24 -0.15 -9.47
CA VAL A 39 10.46 -1.28 -8.55
C VAL A 39 9.51 -1.20 -7.35
N GLY A 40 9.40 -0.05 -6.69
CA GLY A 40 8.50 0.13 -5.56
C GLY A 40 7.04 -0.11 -5.93
N THR A 41 6.60 0.43 -7.07
CA THR A 41 5.24 0.20 -7.60
C THR A 41 5.00 -1.27 -7.87
N GLY A 42 5.94 -1.95 -8.55
CA GLY A 42 5.88 -3.38 -8.83
C GLY A 42 5.87 -4.24 -7.57
N LEU A 43 6.71 -3.94 -6.57
CA LEU A 43 6.73 -4.63 -5.28
C LEU A 43 5.39 -4.50 -4.56
N THR A 44 4.82 -3.30 -4.54
CA THR A 44 3.51 -3.02 -3.93
C THR A 44 2.41 -3.81 -4.63
N ALA A 45 2.40 -3.80 -5.97
CA ALA A 45 1.44 -4.55 -6.77
C ALA A 45 1.54 -6.06 -6.53
N LEU A 46 2.75 -6.63 -6.57
CA LEU A 46 2.97 -8.07 -6.37
C LEU A 46 2.61 -8.51 -4.95
N SER A 47 2.95 -7.70 -3.94
CA SER A 47 2.55 -7.95 -2.55
C SER A 47 1.02 -7.97 -2.39
N GLY A 48 0.35 -6.95 -2.94
CA GLY A 48 -1.11 -6.85 -2.91
C GLY A 48 -1.80 -7.97 -3.68
N LEU A 49 -1.34 -8.31 -4.88
CA LEU A 49 -1.92 -9.38 -5.69
C LEU A 49 -1.76 -10.73 -5.01
N TYR A 50 -0.57 -11.03 -4.49
CA TYR A 50 -0.33 -12.29 -3.80
C TYR A 50 -1.21 -12.42 -2.55
N GLY A 51 -1.25 -11.39 -1.70
CA GLY A 51 -2.08 -11.40 -0.50
C GLY A 51 -3.58 -11.36 -0.77
N PHE A 52 -4.02 -10.85 -1.93
CA PHE A 52 -5.43 -10.90 -2.31
C PHE A 52 -5.85 -12.31 -2.74
N MET A 53 -5.03 -12.96 -3.57
CA MET A 53 -5.29 -14.29 -4.11
C MET A 53 -5.11 -15.39 -3.06
N ASP A 54 -4.05 -15.29 -2.25
CA ASP A 54 -3.69 -16.26 -1.20
C ASP A 54 -3.43 -15.54 0.14
N PRO A 55 -4.47 -14.98 0.79
CA PRO A 55 -4.31 -14.24 2.04
C PRO A 55 -3.77 -15.11 3.18
N ALA A 56 -4.16 -16.39 3.26
CA ALA A 56 -3.69 -17.29 4.29
C ALA A 56 -2.20 -17.63 4.10
N GLY A 57 -1.79 -18.04 2.89
CA GLY A 57 -0.39 -18.31 2.60
C GLY A 57 0.49 -17.06 2.70
N ASN A 58 -0.06 -15.87 2.46
CA ASN A 58 0.63 -14.61 2.74
C ASN A 58 0.87 -14.40 4.23
N LEU A 59 -0.14 -14.57 5.09
CA LEU A 59 0.01 -14.49 6.53
C LEU A 59 1.03 -15.53 7.06
N GLU A 60 1.01 -16.75 6.53
CA GLU A 60 1.97 -17.80 6.89
C GLU A 60 3.42 -17.41 6.61
N LYS A 61 3.70 -16.66 5.52
CA LYS A 61 5.05 -16.15 5.21
C LYS A 61 5.55 -15.14 6.24
N TYR A 62 4.64 -14.47 6.95
CA TYR A 62 4.95 -13.62 8.10
C TYR A 62 4.91 -14.39 9.42
N GLY A 63 4.82 -15.74 9.41
CA GLY A 63 4.80 -16.57 10.60
C GLY A 63 3.43 -16.71 11.28
N LEU A 64 2.38 -16.14 10.70
CA LEU A 64 1.01 -16.18 11.24
C LEU A 64 0.26 -17.44 10.77
N THR A 65 0.71 -18.61 11.25
CA THR A 65 0.24 -19.93 10.76
C THR A 65 -1.11 -20.39 11.30
N LYS A 66 -1.71 -19.65 12.24
CA LYS A 66 -3.00 -19.96 12.86
C LYS A 66 -4.00 -18.80 12.70
N ALA A 67 -3.99 -18.16 11.54
CA ALA A 67 -4.89 -17.05 11.24
C ALA A 67 -6.35 -17.54 11.23
N ASP A 68 -7.21 -16.88 12.02
CA ASP A 68 -8.65 -17.11 11.97
C ASP A 68 -9.27 -16.51 10.70
N ALA A 69 -10.54 -16.86 10.44
CA ALA A 69 -11.26 -16.39 9.25
C ALA A 69 -11.37 -14.85 9.17
N SER A 70 -11.45 -14.16 10.31
CA SER A 70 -11.48 -12.69 10.34
C SER A 70 -10.14 -12.11 9.87
N GLY A 71 -9.02 -12.66 10.36
CA GLY A 71 -7.67 -12.31 9.96
C GLY A 71 -7.41 -12.56 8.47
N VAL A 72 -7.81 -13.73 7.95
CA VAL A 72 -7.64 -14.09 6.53
C VAL A 72 -8.46 -13.15 5.62
N ASN A 73 -9.72 -12.88 5.96
CA ASN A 73 -10.55 -11.98 5.15
C ASN A 73 -10.04 -10.53 5.17
N MET A 74 -9.58 -10.06 6.33
CA MET A 74 -9.00 -8.72 6.43
C MET A 74 -7.61 -8.61 5.81
N ALA A 75 -6.84 -9.70 5.74
CA ALA A 75 -5.62 -9.72 4.95
C ALA A 75 -5.92 -9.57 3.45
N ARG A 76 -7.00 -10.16 2.94
CA ARG A 76 -7.47 -9.91 1.57
C ARG A 76 -7.87 -8.44 1.37
N TRP A 77 -8.59 -7.86 2.34
CA TRP A 77 -8.94 -6.44 2.35
C TRP A 77 -7.71 -5.54 2.25
N SER A 78 -6.72 -5.74 3.12
CA SER A 78 -5.50 -4.93 3.12
C SER A 78 -4.67 -5.10 1.86
N SER A 79 -4.62 -6.30 1.31
CA SER A 79 -3.88 -6.61 0.08
C SER A 79 -4.54 -5.97 -1.16
N ALA A 80 -5.87 -5.87 -1.19
CA ALA A 80 -6.58 -5.14 -2.22
C ALA A 80 -6.26 -3.63 -2.18
N TRP A 81 -6.18 -3.04 -0.98
CA TRP A 81 -5.75 -1.64 -0.83
C TRP A 81 -4.28 -1.39 -1.18
N GLN A 82 -3.41 -2.40 -1.06
CA GLN A 82 -2.06 -2.32 -1.64
C GLN A 82 -2.10 -2.29 -3.18
N CYS A 83 -3.01 -3.06 -3.81
CA CYS A 83 -3.21 -2.97 -5.26
C CYS A 83 -3.70 -1.58 -5.68
N VAL A 84 -4.60 -0.97 -4.90
CA VAL A 84 -5.04 0.42 -5.11
C VAL A 84 -3.86 1.39 -5.03
N LEU A 85 -3.02 1.29 -4.00
CA LEU A 85 -1.84 2.13 -3.86
C LEU A 85 -0.89 1.98 -5.06
N ALA A 86 -0.65 0.75 -5.52
CA ALA A 86 0.18 0.52 -6.69
C ALA A 86 -0.42 1.12 -7.97
N ALA A 87 -1.74 1.02 -8.16
CA ALA A 87 -2.43 1.65 -9.29
C ALA A 87 -2.33 3.19 -9.24
N ILE A 88 -2.37 3.79 -8.04
CA ILE A 88 -2.16 5.23 -7.84
C ILE A 88 -0.73 5.63 -8.20
N PHE A 89 0.27 4.85 -7.76
CA PHE A 89 1.68 5.12 -8.12
C PHE A 89 1.95 4.98 -9.61
N ALA A 90 1.28 4.06 -10.29
CA ALA A 90 1.40 3.84 -11.73
C ALA A 90 0.62 4.85 -12.58
N ALA A 91 -0.29 5.63 -11.98
CA ALA A 91 -1.07 6.61 -12.70
C ALA A 91 -0.22 7.81 -13.13
N ASP A 92 -0.60 8.41 -14.26
CA ASP A 92 -0.11 9.73 -14.68
C ASP A 92 -0.23 10.73 -13.52
N PRO A 93 0.86 11.35 -13.05
CA PRO A 93 0.85 12.24 -11.87
C PRO A 93 -0.19 13.36 -11.96
N GLU A 94 -0.44 13.91 -13.15
CA GLU A 94 -1.41 15.00 -13.37
C GLU A 94 -2.85 14.53 -13.15
N LYS A 95 -3.12 13.24 -13.35
CA LYS A 95 -4.47 12.63 -13.26
C LYS A 95 -4.62 11.72 -12.05
N ALA A 96 -3.54 11.45 -11.32
CA ALA A 96 -3.48 10.45 -10.25
C ALA A 96 -4.57 10.67 -9.19
N VAL A 97 -4.80 11.92 -8.78
CA VAL A 97 -5.82 12.24 -7.78
C VAL A 97 -7.21 11.86 -8.29
N GLY A 98 -7.63 12.36 -9.45
CA GLY A 98 -8.95 12.05 -10.00
C GLY A 98 -9.14 10.56 -10.32
N LEU A 99 -8.12 9.90 -10.88
CA LEU A 99 -8.14 8.47 -11.15
C LEU A 99 -8.24 7.62 -9.88
N SER A 100 -7.66 8.07 -8.76
CA SER A 100 -7.73 7.36 -7.48
C SER A 100 -9.18 7.13 -7.02
N GLY A 101 -10.10 8.04 -7.34
CA GLY A 101 -11.52 7.89 -7.00
C GLY A 101 -12.16 6.69 -7.72
N TYR A 102 -11.87 6.52 -9.00
CA TYR A 102 -12.36 5.35 -9.76
C TYR A 102 -11.72 4.05 -9.30
N VAL A 103 -10.41 4.08 -9.01
CA VAL A 103 -9.69 2.90 -8.51
C VAL A 103 -10.23 2.49 -7.13
N ALA A 104 -10.52 3.44 -6.23
CA ALA A 104 -11.17 3.17 -4.96
C ALA A 104 -12.58 2.56 -5.15
N ALA A 105 -13.39 3.11 -6.05
CA ALA A 105 -14.72 2.59 -6.35
C ALA A 105 -14.66 1.15 -6.88
N ALA A 106 -13.77 0.87 -7.84
CA ALA A 106 -13.55 -0.47 -8.37
C ALA A 106 -13.09 -1.45 -7.29
N ASN A 107 -12.19 -1.01 -6.39
CA ASN A 107 -11.73 -1.81 -5.26
C ASN A 107 -12.86 -2.13 -4.28
N ILE A 108 -13.76 -1.19 -3.99
CA ILE A 108 -14.92 -1.44 -3.11
C ILE A 108 -15.83 -2.51 -3.71
N VAL A 109 -16.07 -2.47 -5.03
CA VAL A 109 -16.83 -3.51 -5.74
C VAL A 109 -16.13 -4.87 -5.64
N ALA A 110 -14.81 -4.91 -5.90
CA ALA A 110 -14.03 -6.14 -5.85
C ALA A 110 -13.98 -6.77 -4.44
N LEU A 111 -14.16 -5.95 -3.39
CA LEU A 111 -14.15 -6.38 -1.99
C LEU A 111 -15.52 -6.71 -1.42
N GLU A 112 -16.58 -6.72 -2.23
CA GLU A 112 -17.92 -7.11 -1.76
C GLU A 112 -17.94 -8.47 -1.06
N PRO A 113 -17.29 -9.54 -1.56
CA PRO A 113 -17.26 -10.83 -0.86
C PRO A 113 -16.65 -10.75 0.55
N VAL A 114 -15.64 -9.88 0.74
CA VAL A 114 -15.02 -9.68 2.07
C VAL A 114 -15.99 -8.95 3.00
N ARG A 115 -16.71 -7.94 2.48
CA ARG A 115 -17.66 -7.14 3.25
C ARG A 115 -18.91 -7.93 3.64
N GLU A 116 -19.37 -8.86 2.81
CA GLU A 116 -20.44 -9.79 3.17
C GLU A 116 -20.06 -10.65 4.38
N VAL A 117 -18.83 -11.17 4.42
CA VAL A 117 -18.33 -11.93 5.59
C VAL A 117 -18.24 -11.03 6.83
N MET A 118 -17.77 -9.79 6.67
CA MET A 118 -17.74 -8.79 7.73
C MET A 118 -19.15 -8.36 8.19
N GLY A 119 -20.20 -8.69 7.45
CA GLY A 119 -21.59 -8.31 7.75
C GLY A 119 -21.87 -6.83 7.59
N CYS A 120 -21.10 -6.11 6.77
CA CYS A 120 -21.32 -4.67 6.57
C CYS A 120 -22.57 -4.44 5.69
N PRO A 121 -23.44 -3.46 6.00
CA PRO A 121 -24.61 -3.16 5.18
C PRO A 121 -24.21 -2.71 3.76
N LYS A 122 -24.84 -3.30 2.73
CA LYS A 122 -24.56 -2.98 1.31
C LYS A 122 -24.76 -1.50 0.98
N ALA A 123 -25.72 -0.83 1.63
CA ALA A 123 -25.99 0.59 1.43
C ALA A 123 -24.75 1.48 1.68
N SER A 124 -23.95 1.16 2.70
CA SER A 124 -22.71 1.90 2.99
C SER A 124 -21.69 1.80 1.83
N GLN A 125 -21.71 0.68 1.11
CA GLN A 125 -20.81 0.43 -0.01
C GLN A 125 -21.24 1.20 -1.24
N TYR A 126 -22.54 1.15 -1.56
CA TYR A 126 -23.10 1.91 -2.68
C TYR A 126 -22.87 3.41 -2.49
N ALA A 127 -23.03 3.91 -1.26
CA ALA A 127 -22.71 5.29 -0.93
C ALA A 127 -21.23 5.62 -1.21
N TRP A 128 -20.29 4.80 -0.75
CA TRP A 128 -18.86 5.02 -1.00
C TRP A 128 -18.47 4.89 -2.46
N ILE A 129 -19.03 3.92 -3.20
CA ILE A 129 -18.82 3.80 -4.65
C ILE A 129 -19.28 5.08 -5.35
N ALA A 130 -20.47 5.58 -5.02
CA ALA A 130 -21.00 6.81 -5.60
C ALA A 130 -20.13 8.03 -5.24
N ILE A 131 -19.73 8.17 -3.97
CA ILE A 131 -18.85 9.25 -3.49
C ILE A 131 -17.50 9.23 -4.22
N CYS A 132 -16.82 8.08 -4.24
CA CYS A 132 -15.50 7.95 -4.87
C CYS A 132 -15.57 8.18 -6.39
N THR A 133 -16.61 7.67 -7.06
CA THR A 133 -16.81 7.89 -8.51
C THR A 133 -17.10 9.36 -8.81
N ALA A 134 -18.01 9.98 -8.05
CA ALA A 134 -18.39 11.38 -8.25
C ALA A 134 -17.23 12.34 -7.97
N LEU A 135 -16.48 12.11 -6.87
CA LEU A 135 -15.28 12.88 -6.56
C LEU A 135 -14.19 12.67 -7.62
N GLY A 136 -13.95 11.43 -8.05
CA GLY A 136 -12.98 11.14 -9.11
C GLY A 136 -13.31 11.88 -10.41
N TYR A 137 -14.57 11.81 -10.86
CA TYR A 137 -15.05 12.55 -12.03
C TYR A 137 -14.88 14.06 -11.87
N LYS A 138 -15.39 14.63 -10.77
CA LYS A 138 -15.36 16.08 -10.53
C LYS A 138 -13.96 16.64 -10.30
N THR A 139 -13.03 15.84 -9.78
CA THR A 139 -11.62 16.22 -9.69
C THR A 139 -10.97 16.23 -11.07
N LEU A 140 -11.26 15.26 -11.94
CA LEU A 140 -10.74 15.27 -13.32
C LEU A 140 -11.31 16.40 -14.18
N SER A 141 -12.58 16.80 -13.95
CA SER A 141 -13.19 17.93 -14.65
C SER A 141 -12.77 19.30 -14.10
N GLY A 142 -12.07 19.34 -12.97
CA GLY A 142 -11.70 20.59 -12.28
C GLY A 142 -12.84 21.24 -11.48
N ASP A 143 -14.00 20.59 -11.37
CA ASP A 143 -15.16 21.10 -10.63
C ASP A 143 -15.00 21.01 -9.10
N VAL A 144 -14.10 20.15 -8.62
CA VAL A 144 -13.83 19.93 -7.19
C VAL A 144 -12.33 19.90 -6.93
N SER A 145 -11.92 20.59 -5.86
CA SER A 145 -10.53 20.60 -5.39
C SER A 145 -9.98 19.17 -5.19
N PRO A 146 -8.78 18.85 -5.70
CA PRO A 146 -8.12 17.55 -5.49
C PRO A 146 -7.99 17.19 -4.00
N TRP A 147 -7.89 18.20 -3.13
CA TRP A 147 -7.80 18.04 -1.69
C TRP A 147 -9.01 17.32 -1.07
N ALA A 148 -10.19 17.38 -1.69
CA ALA A 148 -11.36 16.66 -1.20
C ALA A 148 -11.12 15.14 -1.22
N LEU A 149 -10.58 14.61 -2.32
CA LEU A 149 -10.31 13.19 -2.48
C LEU A 149 -9.07 12.75 -1.68
N ILE A 150 -8.05 13.60 -1.59
CA ILE A 150 -6.90 13.40 -0.69
C ILE A 150 -7.36 13.29 0.76
N ALA A 151 -8.29 14.15 1.19
CA ALA A 151 -8.86 14.10 2.53
C ALA A 151 -9.68 12.82 2.76
N VAL A 152 -10.42 12.34 1.75
CA VAL A 152 -11.12 11.04 1.82
C VAL A 152 -10.12 9.91 2.09
N TYR A 153 -9.02 9.83 1.36
CA TYR A 153 -7.97 8.84 1.61
C TYR A 153 -7.32 9.00 2.98
N GLY A 154 -6.93 10.22 3.35
CA GLY A 154 -6.24 10.51 4.61
C GLY A 154 -7.11 10.19 5.82
N MET A 155 -8.36 10.67 5.85
CA MET A 155 -9.27 10.45 6.98
C MET A 155 -9.69 8.99 7.11
N ASN A 156 -10.01 8.29 6.01
CA ASN A 156 -10.31 6.87 6.06
C ASN A 156 -9.07 6.05 6.45
N GLY A 157 -7.88 6.45 5.98
CA GLY A 157 -6.62 5.83 6.38
C GLY A 157 -6.36 5.97 7.88
N LEU A 158 -6.55 7.17 8.44
CA LEU A 158 -6.43 7.41 9.88
C LEU A 158 -7.45 6.59 10.68
N GLN A 159 -8.70 6.56 10.24
CA GLN A 159 -9.77 5.77 10.88
C GLN A 159 -9.44 4.28 10.87
N GLN A 160 -9.05 3.72 9.73
CA GLN A 160 -8.70 2.30 9.63
C GLN A 160 -7.39 1.95 10.35
N HIS A 161 -6.45 2.87 10.47
CA HIS A 161 -5.17 2.62 11.14
C HIS A 161 -5.22 2.77 12.66
N PHE A 162 -5.97 3.75 13.18
CA PHE A 162 -5.95 4.10 14.61
C PHE A 162 -7.29 3.87 15.31
N MET A 163 -8.39 3.68 14.58
CA MET A 163 -9.75 3.65 15.12
C MET A 163 -10.56 2.47 14.57
N GLN A 164 -9.95 1.29 14.46
CA GLN A 164 -10.54 0.11 13.82
C GLN A 164 -11.92 -0.24 14.38
N ASP A 165 -12.05 -0.32 15.71
CA ASP A 165 -13.32 -0.69 16.36
C ASP A 165 -14.41 0.33 16.06
N LYS A 166 -14.10 1.63 16.15
CA LYS A 166 -15.05 2.72 15.82
C LYS A 166 -15.43 2.72 14.34
N THR A 167 -14.49 2.38 13.47
CA THR A 167 -14.72 2.30 12.02
C THR A 167 -15.66 1.14 11.69
N LEU A 168 -15.43 -0.03 12.29
CA LEU A 168 -16.33 -1.18 12.15
C LEU A 168 -17.74 -0.86 12.65
N GLU A 169 -17.85 -0.19 13.81
CA GLU A 169 -19.13 0.24 14.39
C GLU A 169 -19.86 1.24 13.49
N MET A 170 -19.17 2.28 13.02
CA MET A 170 -19.72 3.31 12.13
C MET A 170 -20.31 2.70 10.85
N TYR A 171 -19.66 1.67 10.31
CA TYR A 171 -20.12 0.96 9.12
C TYR A 171 -21.01 -0.24 9.43
N GLY A 172 -21.44 -0.44 10.69
CA GLY A 172 -22.34 -1.54 11.08
C GLY A 172 -21.76 -2.94 10.84
N CYS A 173 -20.44 -3.07 10.78
CA CYS A 173 -19.75 -4.34 10.55
C CYS A 173 -19.61 -5.13 11.86
N LYS A 174 -19.49 -6.46 11.75
CA LYS A 174 -19.21 -7.34 12.88
C LYS A 174 -17.86 -7.02 13.52
N LYS A 175 -17.74 -7.28 14.82
CA LYS A 175 -16.45 -7.24 15.54
C LYS A 175 -15.46 -8.20 14.89
N GLN A 176 -14.20 -7.80 14.85
CA GLN A 176 -13.10 -8.53 14.22
C GLN A 176 -12.12 -9.06 15.26
N SER A 177 -11.37 -10.10 14.91
CA SER A 177 -10.28 -10.60 15.76
C SER A 177 -9.14 -9.58 15.87
N ALA A 178 -8.22 -9.79 16.82
CA ALA A 178 -7.04 -8.93 16.95
C ALA A 178 -6.24 -8.87 15.63
N LEU A 179 -6.06 -10.01 14.97
CA LEU A 179 -5.41 -10.08 13.67
C LEU A 179 -6.24 -9.37 12.59
N GLY A 180 -7.56 -9.56 12.56
CA GLY A 180 -8.44 -8.86 11.62
C GLY A 180 -8.35 -7.34 11.73
N LYS A 181 -8.32 -6.80 12.96
CA LYS A 181 -8.13 -5.37 13.20
C LYS A 181 -6.75 -4.89 12.78
N SER A 182 -5.71 -5.67 13.07
CA SER A 182 -4.35 -5.34 12.65
C SER A 182 -4.24 -5.25 11.13
N MET A 183 -4.85 -6.19 10.39
CA MET A 183 -4.89 -6.15 8.93
C MET A 183 -5.72 -4.98 8.38
N MET A 184 -6.82 -4.61 9.04
CA MET A 184 -7.52 -3.36 8.74
C MET A 184 -6.60 -2.14 8.91
N GLY A 185 -5.73 -2.15 9.93
CA GLY A 185 -4.69 -1.14 10.10
C GLY A 185 -3.70 -1.07 8.95
N VAL A 186 -3.34 -2.22 8.38
CA VAL A 186 -2.48 -2.30 7.17
C VAL A 186 -3.19 -1.73 5.94
N ALA A 187 -4.50 -1.93 5.77
CA ALA A 187 -5.26 -1.23 4.72
C ALA A 187 -5.22 0.30 4.91
N GLY A 188 -5.35 0.74 6.16
CA GLY A 188 -5.18 2.14 6.54
C GLY A 188 -3.82 2.71 6.12
N ASN A 189 -2.74 1.92 6.24
CA ASN A 189 -1.41 2.33 5.77
C ASN A 189 -1.41 2.67 4.27
N SER A 190 -1.98 1.80 3.44
CA SER A 190 -2.03 2.03 2.00
C SER A 190 -2.82 3.29 1.64
N MET A 191 -3.89 3.58 2.38
CA MET A 191 -4.65 4.82 2.21
C MET A 191 -3.87 6.06 2.63
N LEU A 192 -3.16 6.00 3.76
CA LEU A 192 -2.33 7.12 4.24
C LEU A 192 -1.16 7.38 3.29
N MET A 193 -0.51 6.33 2.79
CA MET A 193 0.53 6.45 1.76
C MET A 193 -0.02 7.08 0.48
N SER A 194 -1.23 6.68 0.06
CA SER A 194 -1.93 7.29 -1.09
C SER A 194 -2.17 8.78 -0.85
N ALA A 195 -2.67 9.16 0.34
CA ALA A 195 -2.93 10.55 0.68
C ALA A 195 -1.65 11.40 0.69
N VAL A 196 -0.53 10.88 1.23
CA VAL A 196 0.77 11.58 1.23
C VAL A 196 1.29 11.76 -0.19
N TYR A 197 1.26 10.71 -1.02
CA TYR A 197 1.68 10.78 -2.42
C TYR A 197 0.88 11.83 -3.20
N LEU A 198 -0.44 11.70 -3.18
CA LEU A 198 -1.36 12.58 -3.89
C LEU A 198 -1.31 14.02 -3.38
N GLY A 199 -1.15 14.20 -2.06
CA GLY A 199 -0.98 15.51 -1.44
C GLY A 199 0.31 16.20 -1.87
N ALA A 200 1.42 15.47 -1.90
CA ALA A 200 2.71 16.00 -2.37
C ALA A 200 2.64 16.41 -3.84
N LEU A 201 2.07 15.57 -4.72
CA LEU A 201 1.84 15.93 -6.12
C LEU A 201 1.00 17.20 -6.27
N THR A 202 -0.08 17.33 -5.48
CA THR A 202 -0.95 18.51 -5.49
C THR A 202 -0.25 19.78 -5.00
N GLN A 203 0.81 19.64 -4.19
CA GLN A 203 1.67 20.75 -3.76
C GLN A 203 2.77 21.09 -4.79
N GLY A 204 2.76 20.47 -5.98
CA GLY A 204 3.73 20.71 -7.03
C GLY A 204 5.06 19.99 -6.82
N LYS A 205 5.11 18.97 -5.95
CA LYS A 205 6.28 18.11 -5.81
C LYS A 205 6.44 17.21 -7.02
N SER A 206 7.69 16.88 -7.33
CA SER A 206 7.98 15.89 -8.36
C SER A 206 7.40 14.52 -7.97
N GLN A 207 7.20 13.65 -8.98
CA GLN A 207 6.75 12.28 -8.71
C GLN A 207 7.73 11.53 -7.81
N ALA A 208 9.04 11.75 -7.97
CA ALA A 208 10.08 11.17 -7.14
C ALA A 208 9.96 11.60 -5.67
N GLU A 209 9.84 12.90 -5.39
CA GLU A 209 9.63 13.40 -4.02
C GLU A 209 8.34 12.86 -3.41
N ALA A 210 7.23 12.92 -4.15
CA ALA A 210 5.94 12.43 -3.68
C ALA A 210 5.99 10.93 -3.33
N PHE A 211 6.62 10.14 -4.20
CA PHE A 211 6.79 8.71 -4.00
C PHE A 211 7.67 8.44 -2.77
N ALA A 212 8.79 9.16 -2.64
CA ALA A 212 9.66 9.05 -1.47
C ALA A 212 8.93 9.34 -0.17
N TYR A 213 8.12 10.41 -0.10
CA TYR A 213 7.37 10.75 1.11
C TYR A 213 6.36 9.66 1.50
N ALA A 214 5.67 9.08 0.51
CA ALA A 214 4.77 7.96 0.76
C ALA A 214 5.51 6.73 1.30
N TRP A 215 6.68 6.40 0.73
CA TRP A 215 7.51 5.29 1.20
C TRP A 215 8.13 5.53 2.58
N ILE A 216 8.54 6.76 2.90
CA ILE A 216 8.98 7.14 4.25
C ILE A 216 7.87 6.86 5.26
N LEU A 217 6.64 7.31 4.97
CA LEU A 217 5.49 7.02 5.82
C LEU A 217 5.24 5.51 5.94
N GLY A 218 5.24 4.78 4.83
CA GLY A 218 5.05 3.33 4.82
C GLY A 218 6.08 2.59 5.66
N GLY A 219 7.36 2.99 5.57
CA GLY A 219 8.44 2.46 6.40
C GLY A 219 8.25 2.77 7.88
N GLY A 220 7.85 4.00 8.22
CA GLY A 220 7.52 4.38 9.59
C GLY A 220 6.35 3.58 10.19
N LEU A 221 5.30 3.35 9.40
CA LEU A 221 4.15 2.54 9.81
C LEU A 221 4.51 1.05 9.95
N ALA A 222 5.40 0.52 9.09
CA ALA A 222 5.93 -0.83 9.24
C ALA A 222 6.77 -0.99 10.52
N LEU A 223 7.64 -0.02 10.82
CA LEU A 223 8.38 0.02 12.10
C LEU A 223 7.43 0.05 13.28
N LYS A 224 6.44 0.95 13.27
CA LYS A 224 5.41 1.01 14.31
C LYS A 224 4.75 -0.35 14.50
N TRP A 225 4.31 -0.99 13.44
CA TRP A 225 3.64 -2.30 13.52
C TRP A 225 4.56 -3.36 14.14
N ALA A 226 5.82 -3.43 13.68
CA ALA A 226 6.81 -4.37 14.19
C ALA A 226 7.06 -4.21 15.70
N PHE A 227 6.99 -2.98 16.23
CA PHE A 227 7.27 -2.70 17.63
C PHE A 227 6.03 -2.64 18.53
N THR A 228 4.83 -2.49 17.97
CA THR A 228 3.61 -2.30 18.78
C THR A 228 2.57 -3.40 18.64
N GLU A 229 2.60 -4.17 17.54
CA GLU A 229 1.56 -5.17 17.24
C GLU A 229 2.12 -6.59 17.10
N ALA A 230 3.33 -6.73 16.53
CA ALA A 230 3.89 -8.04 16.17
C ALA A 230 3.92 -9.06 17.32
N ASP A 231 4.37 -8.64 18.50
CA ASP A 231 4.48 -9.53 19.68
C ASP A 231 3.09 -10.02 20.14
N GLY A 232 2.09 -9.12 20.17
CA GLY A 232 0.72 -9.47 20.54
C GLY A 232 0.03 -10.41 19.55
N LEU A 233 0.56 -10.51 18.33
CA LEU A 233 0.07 -11.40 17.27
C LEU A 233 0.93 -12.65 17.09
N ASN A 234 1.99 -12.83 17.89
CA ASN A 234 3.01 -13.87 17.72
C ASN A 234 3.64 -13.86 16.31
N CYS A 235 3.79 -12.67 15.72
CA CYS A 235 4.42 -12.46 14.42
C CYS A 235 5.91 -12.17 14.57
N PRO A 236 6.81 -12.91 13.91
CA PRO A 236 8.21 -12.52 13.77
C PRO A 236 8.37 -11.10 13.21
N LYS A 237 9.16 -10.26 13.88
CA LYS A 237 9.40 -8.87 13.47
C LYS A 237 10.17 -8.76 12.16
N SER A 238 11.01 -9.74 11.83
CA SER A 238 11.95 -9.69 10.70
C SER A 238 11.27 -9.45 9.36
N GLY A 239 10.11 -10.07 9.10
CA GLY A 239 9.37 -9.87 7.86
C GLY A 239 8.88 -8.43 7.70
N VAL A 240 8.39 -7.81 8.78
CA VAL A 240 7.86 -6.44 8.77
C VAL A 240 8.99 -5.40 8.79
N LEU A 241 10.07 -5.66 9.54
CA LEU A 241 11.27 -4.83 9.51
C LEU A 241 11.94 -4.83 8.13
N GLY A 242 11.84 -5.92 7.37
CA GLY A 242 12.25 -5.97 5.97
C GLY A 242 11.58 -4.91 5.12
N TRP A 243 10.27 -4.68 5.31
CA TRP A 243 9.56 -3.60 4.61
C TRP A 243 10.06 -2.22 5.00
N ALA A 244 10.38 -1.98 6.28
CA ALA A 244 10.96 -0.70 6.69
C ALA A 244 12.30 -0.40 5.99
N VAL A 245 13.16 -1.42 5.84
CA VAL A 245 14.44 -1.29 5.13
C VAL A 245 14.23 -1.04 3.63
N VAL A 246 13.34 -1.80 2.99
CA VAL A 246 12.98 -1.59 1.57
C VAL A 246 12.44 -0.18 1.37
N SER A 247 11.56 0.29 2.26
CA SER A 247 11.01 1.63 2.20
C SER A 247 12.06 2.73 2.30
N ALA A 248 13.01 2.58 3.23
CA ALA A 248 14.12 3.53 3.36
C ALA A 248 15.00 3.56 2.11
N ALA A 249 15.29 2.39 1.52
CA ALA A 249 16.09 2.29 0.30
C ALA A 249 15.39 2.95 -0.90
N VAL A 250 14.09 2.67 -1.09
CA VAL A 250 13.28 3.28 -2.16
C VAL A 250 13.22 4.80 -2.01
N ALA A 251 12.91 5.28 -0.80
CA ALA A 251 12.84 6.71 -0.54
C ALA A 251 14.19 7.42 -0.74
N TYR A 252 15.28 6.81 -0.30
CA TYR A 252 16.63 7.34 -0.50
C TYR A 252 16.96 7.46 -2.00
N SER A 253 16.68 6.43 -2.79
CA SER A 253 16.92 6.46 -4.24
C SER A 253 16.11 7.54 -4.95
N CYS A 254 14.87 7.79 -4.52
CA CYS A 254 14.04 8.85 -5.08
C CYS A 254 14.47 10.27 -4.67
N LEU A 255 15.13 10.46 -3.52
CA LEU A 255 15.52 11.79 -2.99
C LEU A 255 16.97 12.17 -3.27
N LYS A 256 17.77 11.24 -3.81
CA LYS A 256 19.18 11.50 -4.13
C LYS A 256 19.34 12.37 -5.39
N GLU A 257 18.31 12.45 -6.23
CA GLU A 257 18.24 13.27 -7.45
C GLU A 257 17.70 14.67 -7.18
#